data_AF-A0A2V2RVZ1-F1
#
_entry.id   AF-A0A2V2RVZ1-F1
#
_cell.length_a   1.000
_cell.length_b   1.000
_cell.length_c   1.000
_cell.angle_alpha   90.00
_cell.angle_beta   90.00
_cell.angle_gamma   90.00
#
_symmetry.space_group_name_H-M   'P 1'
#
loop_
_entity.id
_entity.type
_entity.pdbx_description
1 polymer ?
#
loop_
_entity_poly.entity_id
_entity_poly.type
_entity_poly.pdbx_seq_one_letter_code
_entity_poly.pdbx_strand_id
1 'polypeptide(L)'
;MKTCSLSEAKSRLGKLADQALKGQPTVIPRGGKLVILQAYELPIHSDEFDAAIQSGKDSPHRQLTRKVLAEIWSEGRQRARMAQ
;
A
#
# COMPACT_ATOMS: atom_id res chain seq x y z
N MET A 1 25.08 -6.94 -5.29
CA MET A 1 24.37 -5.97 -6.15
C MET A 1 25.33 -5.47 -7.21
N LYS A 2 24.91 -5.45 -8.48
CA LYS A 2 25.75 -4.92 -9.57
C LYS A 2 25.43 -3.45 -9.80
N THR A 3 26.45 -2.62 -9.99
CA THR A 3 26.31 -1.22 -10.38
C THR A 3 26.48 -1.07 -11.89
N CYS A 4 25.64 -0.27 -12.54
CA CYS A 4 25.85 0.11 -13.95
C CYS A 4 25.64 1.60 -14.16
N SER A 5 26.28 2.16 -15.19
CA SER A 5 26.10 3.57 -15.55
C SER A 5 24.72 3.82 -16.17
N LEU A 6 24.28 5.08 -16.20
CA LEU A 6 22.99 5.44 -16.82
C LEU A 6 22.92 5.09 -18.31
N SER A 7 24.02 5.26 -19.05
CA SER A 7 24.08 4.93 -20.48
C SER A 7 23.89 3.43 -20.71
N GLU A 8 24.53 2.59 -19.90
CA GLU A 8 24.34 1.13 -19.93
C GLU A 8 22.93 0.72 -19.50
N ALA A 9 22.38 1.39 -18.49
CA ALA A 9 21.02 1.14 -18.02
C ALA A 9 19.99 1.42 -19.13
N LYS A 10 20.16 2.52 -19.87
CA LYS A 10 19.27 2.87 -21.00
C LYS A 10 19.33 1.84 -22.13
N SER A 11 20.53 1.44 -22.54
CA SER A 11 20.69 0.51 -23.68
C SER A 11 20.31 -0.92 -23.34
N ARG A 12 20.28 -1.30 -22.05
CA ARG A 12 20.07 -2.69 -21.60
C ARG A 12 18.92 -2.83 -20.62
N LEU A 13 17.98 -1.88 -20.58
CA LEU A 13 16.92 -1.83 -19.58
C LEU A 13 16.13 -3.14 -19.49
N GLY A 14 15.73 -3.72 -20.63
CA GLY A 14 15.01 -4.99 -20.66
C GLY A 14 15.76 -6.13 -19.96
N LYS A 15 17.05 -6.31 -20.28
CA LYS A 15 17.90 -7.33 -19.65
C LYS A 15 18.08 -7.08 -18.14
N LEU A 16 18.20 -5.81 -17.73
CA LEU A 16 18.32 -5.45 -16.32
C LEU A 16 17.01 -5.69 -15.56
N ALA A 17 15.86 -5.47 -16.20
CA ALA A 17 14.54 -5.80 -15.64
C ALA A 17 14.37 -7.31 -15.47
N ASP A 18 14.74 -8.12 -16.47
CA ASP A 18 14.70 -9.58 -16.37
C ASP A 18 15.61 -10.11 -15.24
N GLN A 19 16.77 -9.48 -15.06
CA GLN A 19 17.68 -9.80 -13.97
C GLN A 19 17.12 -9.41 -12.60
N ALA A 20 16.51 -8.22 -12.52
CA ALA A 20 15.84 -7.75 -11.32
C ALA A 20 14.69 -8.69 -10.91
N LEU A 21 13.89 -9.17 -11.86
CA LEU A 21 12.83 -10.17 -11.64
C LEU A 21 13.37 -11.53 -11.19
N LYS A 22 14.61 -11.87 -11.55
CA LYS A 22 15.32 -13.09 -11.09
C LYS A 22 16.02 -12.90 -9.73
N GLY A 23 15.74 -11.81 -9.01
CA GLY A 23 16.35 -11.52 -7.71
C GLY A 23 17.77 -10.96 -7.81
N GLN A 24 18.18 -10.39 -8.96
CA GLN A 24 19.45 -9.72 -9.14
C GLN A 24 19.26 -8.20 -9.26
N PRO A 25 19.13 -7.48 -8.13
CA PRO A 25 18.95 -6.03 -8.16
C PRO A 25 20.19 -5.30 -8.67
N THR A 26 19.95 -4.23 -9.43
CA THR A 26 20.97 -3.39 -10.06
C THR A 26 20.89 -1.96 -9.55
N VAL A 27 22.05 -1.35 -9.26
CA VAL A 27 22.16 0.04 -8.79
C VAL A 27 22.63 0.94 -9.94
N ILE A 28 21.97 2.07 -10.13
CA ILE A 28 22.27 3.08 -11.14
C ILE A 28 22.58 4.40 -10.43
N PRO A 29 23.85 4.86 -10.39
CA PRO A 29 24.20 6.15 -9.84
C PRO A 29 23.79 7.27 -10.80
N ARG A 30 23.12 8.30 -10.29
CA ARG A 30 22.66 9.47 -11.06
C ARG A 30 22.67 10.74 -10.22
N GLY A 31 23.48 11.72 -10.64
CA GLY A 31 23.49 13.06 -10.04
C GLY A 31 23.75 13.06 -8.53
N GLY A 32 24.68 12.21 -8.06
CA GLY A 32 24.99 12.04 -6.63
C GLY A 32 23.98 11.18 -5.85
N LYS A 33 22.94 10.67 -6.48
CA LYS A 33 21.96 9.75 -5.88
C LYS A 33 22.12 8.33 -6.44
N LEU A 34 21.58 7.34 -5.73
CA LEU A 34 21.52 5.95 -6.15
C LEU A 34 20.08 5.56 -6.45
N VAL A 35 19.85 4.97 -7.62
CA VAL A 35 18.56 4.37 -8.02
C VAL A 35 18.73 2.86 -8.03
N ILE A 36 17.77 2.13 -7.48
CA ILE A 36 17.80 0.66 -7.44
C ILE A 36 16.70 0.13 -8.34
N LEU A 37 17.08 -0.69 -9.32
CA LEU A 37 16.15 -1.50 -10.09
C LEU A 37 16.08 -2.89 -9.44
N GLN A 38 14.91 -3.22 -8.90
CA GLN A 38 14.61 -4.50 -8.27
C GLN A 38 13.19 -4.92 -8.63
N ALA A 39 12.86 -6.20 -8.49
CA ALA A 39 11.49 -6.66 -8.60
C ALA A 39 10.62 -5.91 -7.58
N TYR A 40 9.51 -5.34 -8.05
CA TYR A 40 8.50 -4.80 -7.14
C TYR A 40 7.63 -5.95 -6.67
N GLU A 41 7.84 -6.39 -5.44
CA GLU A 41 6.92 -7.29 -4.77
C GLU A 41 5.75 -6.45 -4.27
N LEU A 42 4.55 -6.76 -4.76
CA LEU A 42 3.33 -6.20 -4.19
C LEU A 42 3.32 -6.56 -2.71
N PRO A 43 3.17 -5.58 -1.79
CA PRO A 43 3.08 -5.91 -0.39
C PRO A 43 1.83 -6.79 -0.21
N ILE A 44 2.05 -8.00 0.31
CA ILE A 44 1.01 -8.97 0.65
C ILE A 44 0.28 -8.43 1.90
N HIS A 45 -0.50 -7.36 1.74
CA HIS A 45 -1.49 -6.95 2.74
C HIS A 45 -2.88 -7.52 2.38
N SER A 46 -2.93 -8.61 1.63
CA SER A 46 -4.17 -9.34 1.31
C SER A 46 -4.86 -9.72 2.61
N ASP A 47 -4.12 -10.30 3.55
CA ASP A 47 -4.71 -10.90 4.74
C ASP A 47 -5.30 -9.86 5.69
N GLU A 48 -4.66 -8.69 5.85
CA GLU A 48 -5.19 -7.62 6.71
C GLU A 48 -6.44 -6.96 6.12
N PHE A 49 -6.44 -6.74 4.81
CA PHE A 49 -7.60 -6.18 4.12
C PHE A 49 -8.76 -7.18 4.10
N ASP A 50 -8.49 -8.44 3.76
CA ASP A 50 -9.48 -9.51 3.74
C ASP A 50 -10.01 -9.80 5.15
N ALA A 51 -9.15 -9.75 6.19
CA ALA A 51 -9.56 -9.87 7.58
C ALA A 51 -10.43 -8.70 8.03
N ALA A 52 -10.14 -7.46 7.61
CA ALA A 52 -10.97 -6.30 7.90
C ALA A 52 -12.36 -6.39 7.22
N ILE A 53 -12.40 -6.86 5.98
CA ILE A 53 -13.65 -7.10 5.25
C ILE A 53 -14.45 -8.22 5.91
N GLN A 54 -13.81 -9.33 6.28
CA GLN A 54 -14.47 -10.46 6.92
C GLN A 54 -15.00 -10.09 8.31
N SER A 55 -14.22 -9.35 9.11
CA SER A 55 -14.67 -8.79 10.39
C SER A 55 -15.87 -7.86 10.23
N GLY A 56 -15.91 -7.04 9.19
CA GLY A 56 -17.07 -6.21 8.86
C GLY A 56 -18.31 -7.03 8.47
N LYS A 57 -18.13 -8.16 7.76
CA LYS A 57 -19.23 -9.07 7.39
C LYS A 57 -19.80 -9.80 8.59
N ASP A 58 -18.95 -10.25 9.50
CA ASP A 58 -19.31 -11.01 10.70
C ASP A 58 -19.79 -10.12 11.85
N SER A 59 -19.61 -8.80 11.72
CA SER A 59 -20.11 -7.83 12.68
C SER A 59 -21.65 -7.94 12.82
N PRO A 60 -22.19 -7.82 14.05
CA PRO A 60 -23.63 -7.79 14.25
C PRO A 60 -24.26 -6.61 13.50
N HIS A 61 -25.08 -6.92 12.49
CA HIS A 61 -25.82 -5.93 11.73
C HIS A 61 -27.07 -5.49 12.50
N ARG A 62 -27.14 -4.21 12.87
CA ARG A 62 -28.37 -3.61 13.40
C ARG A 62 -29.16 -2.97 12.26
N GLN A 63 -30.48 -3.17 12.25
CA GLN A 63 -31.35 -2.48 11.28
C GLN A 63 -31.26 -0.96 11.44
N LEU A 64 -31.04 -0.26 10.33
CA LEU A 64 -31.03 1.20 10.29
C LEU A 64 -32.47 1.76 10.36
N THR A 65 -33.03 1.75 11.57
CA THR A 65 -34.31 2.40 11.86
C THR A 65 -34.13 3.90 12.11
N ARG A 66 -35.21 4.68 12.06
CA ARG A 66 -35.18 6.12 12.41
C ARG A 66 -34.62 6.38 13.81
N LYS A 67 -34.91 5.49 14.76
CA LYS A 67 -34.38 5.56 16.13
C LYS A 67 -32.85 5.37 16.16
N VAL A 68 -32.36 4.33 15.48
CA VAL A 68 -30.92 4.05 15.37
C VAL A 68 -30.18 5.20 14.69
N LEU A 69 -30.75 5.80 13.65
CA LEU A 69 -30.16 6.98 13.00
C LEU A 69 -30.10 8.19 13.94
N ALA A 70 -31.15 8.44 14.73
CA ALA A 70 -31.17 9.53 15.71
C ALA A 70 -30.10 9.34 16.80
N GLU A 71 -29.90 8.09 17.26
CA GLU A 71 -28.85 7.73 18.23
C GLU A 71 -27.45 7.98 17.65
N ILE A 72 -27.16 7.49 16.43
CA ILE A 72 -25.89 7.74 15.73
C ILE A 72 -25.59 9.24 15.63
N TRP A 73 -26.60 10.04 15.23
CA TRP A 73 -26.47 11.49 15.13
C TRP A 73 -26.21 12.17 16.49
N SER A 74 -26.84 11.68 17.56
CA SER A 74 -26.63 12.19 18.91
C SER A 74 -25.20 11.91 19.40
N GLU A 75 -24.73 10.67 19.26
CA GLU A 75 -23.38 10.25 19.63
C GLU A 75 -22.31 11.04 18.86
N GLY A 76 -22.48 11.20 17.54
CA GLY A 76 -21.56 11.96 16.71
C GLY A 76 -21.43 13.42 17.16
N ARG A 77 -22.56 14.08 17.47
CA ARG A 77 -22.55 15.45 18.01
C ARG A 77 -21.89 15.56 19.37
N GLN A 78 -22.11 14.58 20.25
CA GLN A 78 -21.48 14.57 21.57
C GLN A 78 -19.95 14.40 21.47
N ARG A 79 -19.48 13.47 20.63
CA ARG A 79 -18.03 13.28 20.39
C ARG A 79 -17.39 14.53 19.79
N ALA A 80 -18.04 15.19 18.84
CA ALA A 80 -17.54 16.43 18.25
C ALA A 80 -17.41 17.56 19.28
N ARG A 81 -18.30 17.61 20.28
CA ARG A 81 -18.23 18.58 21.39
C ARG A 81 -17.11 18.25 22.38
N MET A 82 -16.82 16.97 22.62
CA MET A 82 -15.75 16.55 23.55
C MET A 82 -14.34 16.63 22.94
N ALA A 83 -14.23 16.75 21.62
CA ALA A 83 -12.97 16.91 20.90
C ALA A 83 -12.55 18.39 20.72
N GLN A 84 -13.32 19.33 21.27
CA GLN A 84 -13.01 20.76 21.37
C GLN A 84 -12.58 21.09 22.80
#